data_AF-A0AAV2YKJ2-F1
#
_entry.id   AF-A0AAV2YKJ2-F1
#
_cell.length_a   1.000
_cell.length_b   1.000
_cell.length_c   1.000
_cell.angle_alpha   90.00
_cell.angle_beta   90.00
_cell.angle_gamma   90.00
#
_symmetry.space_group_name_H-M   'P 1'
#
loop_
_entity.id
_entity.type
_entity.pdbx_description
1 polymer ?
#
loop_
_entity_poly.entity_id
_entity_poly.type
_entity_poly.pdbx_seq_one_letter_code
_entity_poly.pdbx_strand_id
1 'polypeptide(L)'
;MAPKNTREAIRPKYCAVLRRPSSCPVKQWRNNASAILITMLTKALVVTWSGLCGAMLLSDPKLWRVAASSVVFTLVRLFHTPIVATHVTAFSKFSDDERLLWSNTLTSLLHSTVSALLVLATLAFDHSLSGDFVNRTTAIEFLTICVSTGYFAYDLWDYVLNRLYIKAPGIIVHHVVILICYISALGKTVGLPLLSLALLCELQSAFMHLRKLMSMSRFNLADSMAYRTVWSLQWASFVFARTIPHILVAVMVFQQRALFDSMVHFAMAFGGMVLINILNLQVCLSRISVLGAVQEANDERKLRNGHAHGASMKSTSHGASGGAFGKDAEWFSLEELENAREQYLEEQEKDQPSPQVKFRYAIALAKSTKRDDKQRGIGLLEDLVDEGYETKDCLYWIALTYYGLGEYRKSRSFCERLLRADPTHTKALALHDCIKEMVSRDGAIGVGLVGAVVVLGIALRFLLKR
;
A
#
# COMPACT_ATOMS: atom_id res chain seq x y z
N MET A 1 -12.98 69.73 9.44
CA MET A 1 -12.37 68.89 10.49
C MET A 1 -13.45 68.01 11.08
N ALA A 2 -13.38 66.70 10.84
CA ALA A 2 -14.31 65.69 11.34
C ALA A 2 -13.74 65.07 12.64
N PRO A 3 -14.56 64.71 13.64
CA PRO A 3 -14.07 63.95 14.77
C PRO A 3 -13.95 62.46 14.40
N LYS A 4 -12.76 61.91 14.67
CA LYS A 4 -12.35 60.54 14.41
C LYS A 4 -12.95 59.57 15.44
N ASN A 5 -13.45 58.47 14.89
CA ASN A 5 -13.89 57.24 15.54
C ASN A 5 -12.73 56.60 16.34
N THR A 6 -12.91 56.33 17.64
CA THR A 6 -12.01 55.49 18.45
C THR A 6 -12.84 54.57 19.33
N ARG A 7 -13.21 53.40 18.78
CA ARG A 7 -13.57 52.22 19.56
C ARG A 7 -12.28 51.47 19.88
N GLU A 8 -11.64 51.82 20.98
CA GLU A 8 -10.71 50.95 21.70
C GLU A 8 -11.18 50.84 23.15
N ALA A 9 -10.98 49.64 23.70
CA ALA A 9 -11.26 49.20 25.06
C ALA A 9 -12.64 48.58 25.30
N ILE A 10 -12.70 47.25 25.19
CA ILE A 10 -13.14 46.30 26.24
C ILE A 10 -12.69 44.91 25.76
N ARG A 11 -11.59 44.40 26.34
CA ARG A 11 -11.23 42.98 26.32
C ARG A 11 -11.09 42.52 27.77
N PRO A 12 -12.07 41.81 28.35
CA PRO A 12 -11.88 41.15 29.63
C PRO A 12 -11.22 39.77 29.45
N LYS A 13 -10.02 39.66 30.02
CA LYS A 13 -9.32 38.50 30.59
C LYS A 13 -10.06 37.14 30.71
N TYR A 14 -10.35 36.43 29.61
CA TYR A 14 -10.71 34.99 29.65
C TYR A 14 -10.03 34.15 28.56
N CYS A 15 -8.71 34.32 28.40
CA CYS A 15 -7.92 33.55 27.42
C CYS A 15 -6.71 32.82 28.04
N ALA A 16 -6.86 32.29 29.26
CA ALA A 16 -5.74 31.66 29.98
C ALA A 16 -5.99 30.25 30.56
N VAL A 17 -7.13 29.59 30.30
CA VAL A 17 -7.43 28.26 30.92
C VAL A 17 -7.51 27.09 29.92
N LEU A 18 -7.37 27.31 28.61
CA LEU A 18 -7.43 26.24 27.59
C LEU A 18 -6.07 25.83 27.00
N ARG A 19 -5.00 25.79 27.80
CA ARG A 19 -3.83 24.95 27.51
C ARG A 19 -3.77 23.79 28.51
N ARG A 20 -4.63 22.78 28.31
CA ARG A 20 -4.26 21.43 28.71
C ARG A 20 -3.50 20.79 27.54
N PRO A 21 -2.28 20.27 27.74
CA PRO A 21 -1.60 19.52 26.71
C PRO A 21 -2.38 18.22 26.47
N SER A 22 -2.93 18.06 25.26
CA SER A 22 -3.56 16.84 24.77
C SER A 22 -2.50 15.76 24.50
N SER A 23 -1.84 15.28 25.56
CA SER A 23 -0.93 14.14 25.52
C SER A 23 -1.48 13.04 26.42
N CYS A 24 -2.38 12.22 25.86
CA CYS A 24 -2.79 10.99 26.53
C CYS A 24 -1.57 10.05 26.59
N PRO A 25 -1.03 9.71 27.77
CA PRO A 25 0.24 8.97 27.91
C PRO A 25 0.22 7.64 27.18
N VAL A 26 -0.95 6.98 27.11
CA VAL A 26 -1.13 5.70 26.42
C VAL A 26 -1.05 5.85 24.89
N LYS A 27 -1.50 6.98 24.33
CA LYS A 27 -1.41 7.25 22.88
C LYS A 27 0.02 7.59 22.47
N GLN A 28 0.71 8.40 23.28
CA GLN A 28 2.11 8.72 23.07
C GLN A 28 3.00 7.50 23.30
N TRP A 29 2.76 6.72 24.35
CA TRP A 29 3.49 5.47 24.61
C TRP A 29 3.25 4.41 23.55
N ARG A 30 2.05 4.28 22.98
CA ARG A 30 1.76 3.29 21.94
C ARG A 30 2.26 3.70 20.54
N ASN A 31 2.20 4.99 20.21
CA ASN A 31 2.84 5.52 19.00
C ASN A 31 4.37 5.48 19.13
N ASN A 32 4.89 5.70 20.33
CA ASN A 32 6.31 5.50 20.62
C ASN A 32 6.66 4.02 20.58
N ALA A 33 5.84 3.10 21.09
CA ALA A 33 6.12 1.67 21.08
C ALA A 33 6.06 1.09 19.66
N SER A 34 5.10 1.49 18.82
CA SER A 34 5.08 1.11 17.41
C SER A 34 6.23 1.75 16.65
N ALA A 35 6.56 3.02 16.90
CA ALA A 35 7.72 3.66 16.31
C ALA A 35 9.04 3.00 16.74
N ILE A 36 9.17 2.63 18.02
CA ILE A 36 10.32 1.92 18.59
C ILE A 36 10.41 0.53 17.98
N LEU A 37 9.32 -0.24 17.95
CA LEU A 37 9.28 -1.57 17.34
C LEU A 37 9.68 -1.51 15.87
N ILE A 38 9.15 -0.54 15.12
CA ILE A 38 9.51 -0.36 13.70
C ILE A 38 10.99 0.03 13.58
N THR A 39 11.48 0.97 14.39
CA THR A 39 12.90 1.36 14.38
C THR A 39 13.82 0.19 14.78
N MET A 40 13.41 -0.65 15.73
CA MET A 40 14.12 -1.86 16.13
C MET A 40 14.12 -2.91 15.01
N LEU A 41 12.99 -3.09 14.31
CA LEU A 41 12.88 -3.98 13.15
C LEU A 41 13.74 -3.49 11.98
N THR A 42 13.70 -2.19 11.66
CA THR A 42 14.58 -1.60 10.64
C THR A 42 16.04 -1.82 11.02
N LYS A 43 16.42 -1.55 12.29
CA LYS A 43 17.77 -1.80 12.81
C LYS A 43 18.19 -3.28 12.69
N ALA A 44 17.31 -4.20 13.07
CA ALA A 44 17.54 -5.63 12.98
C ALA A 44 17.73 -6.09 11.52
N LEU A 45 16.93 -5.57 10.59
CA LEU A 45 17.06 -5.88 9.17
C LEU A 45 18.36 -5.34 8.57
N VAL A 46 18.86 -4.16 9.00
CA VAL A 46 20.19 -3.68 8.57
C VAL A 46 21.27 -4.66 8.99
N VAL A 47 21.26 -5.01 10.29
CA VAL A 47 22.29 -5.85 10.88
C VAL A 47 22.25 -7.24 10.25
N THR A 48 21.04 -7.76 9.99
CA THR A 48 20.85 -9.05 9.31
C THR A 48 21.37 -8.99 7.87
N TRP A 49 21.10 -7.91 7.13
CA TRP A 49 21.59 -7.76 5.76
C TRP A 49 23.11 -7.59 5.70
N SER A 50 23.69 -6.72 6.53
CA SER A 50 25.15 -6.55 6.63
C SER A 50 25.84 -7.85 7.05
N GLY A 51 25.26 -8.58 8.01
CA GLY A 51 25.72 -9.90 8.43
C GLY A 51 25.63 -10.94 7.31
N LEU A 52 24.56 -10.91 6.52
CA LEU A 52 24.37 -11.82 5.39
C LEU A 52 25.35 -11.53 4.25
N CYS A 53 25.58 -10.26 3.89
CA CYS A 53 26.65 -9.87 2.96
C CYS A 53 28.01 -10.37 3.43
N GLY A 54 28.34 -10.18 4.72
CA GLY A 54 29.57 -10.68 5.31
C GLY A 54 29.68 -12.20 5.22
N ALA A 55 28.63 -12.92 5.59
CA ALA A 55 28.58 -14.38 5.54
C ALA A 55 28.69 -14.92 4.11
N MET A 56 28.04 -14.28 3.13
CA MET A 56 28.15 -14.64 1.71
C MET A 56 29.59 -14.49 1.21
N LEU A 57 30.22 -13.35 1.50
CA LEU A 57 31.62 -13.09 1.12
C LEU A 57 32.61 -14.07 1.77
N LEU A 58 32.35 -14.49 3.01
CA LEU A 58 33.17 -15.48 3.71
C LEU A 58 32.94 -16.90 3.21
N SER A 59 31.74 -17.21 2.68
CA SER A 59 31.37 -18.57 2.26
C SER A 59 31.86 -18.90 0.85
N ASP A 60 31.66 -18.00 -0.11
CA ASP A 60 32.13 -18.15 -1.49
C ASP A 60 32.53 -16.77 -2.04
N PRO A 61 33.80 -16.58 -2.48
CA PRO A 61 34.24 -15.31 -3.02
C PRO A 61 33.38 -14.86 -4.21
N LYS A 62 32.82 -15.75 -5.04
CA LYS A 62 32.01 -15.38 -6.21
C LYS A 62 30.77 -14.56 -5.86
N LEU A 63 30.27 -14.66 -4.63
CA LEU A 63 29.08 -13.97 -4.14
C LEU A 63 29.30 -12.47 -3.92
N TRP A 64 30.53 -11.95 -4.04
CA TRP A 64 30.80 -10.51 -4.03
C TRP A 64 29.98 -9.75 -5.08
N ARG A 65 29.64 -10.41 -6.20
CA ARG A 65 28.81 -9.85 -7.28
C ARG A 65 27.41 -9.48 -6.82
N VAL A 66 26.84 -10.21 -5.86
CA VAL A 66 25.53 -9.90 -5.27
C VAL A 66 25.62 -8.60 -4.47
N ALA A 67 26.62 -8.48 -3.60
CA ALA A 67 26.84 -7.27 -2.81
C ALA A 67 27.13 -6.06 -3.71
N ALA A 68 27.96 -6.23 -4.74
CA ALA A 68 28.23 -5.19 -5.72
C ALA A 68 26.96 -4.73 -6.44
N SER A 69 26.08 -5.67 -6.84
CA SER A 69 24.79 -5.33 -7.44
C SER A 69 23.89 -4.53 -6.49
N SER A 70 23.78 -4.91 -5.20
CA SER A 70 23.02 -4.13 -4.21
C SER A 70 23.57 -2.70 -4.06
N VAL A 71 24.89 -2.53 -4.07
CA VAL A 71 25.52 -1.20 -4.04
C VAL A 71 25.17 -0.42 -5.30
N VAL A 72 25.25 -1.02 -6.49
CA VAL A 72 24.88 -0.37 -7.75
C VAL A 72 23.45 0.16 -7.71
N PHE A 73 22.47 -0.65 -7.27
CA PHE A 73 21.08 -0.19 -7.17
C PHE A 73 20.88 0.90 -6.10
N THR A 74 21.67 0.88 -5.03
CA THR A 74 21.72 1.98 -4.06
C THR A 74 22.23 3.27 -4.70
N LEU A 75 23.29 3.20 -5.52
CA LEU A 75 23.81 4.36 -6.24
C LEU A 75 22.80 4.86 -7.29
N VAL A 76 22.13 3.96 -8.01
CA VAL A 76 21.02 4.32 -8.91
C VAL A 76 19.94 5.08 -8.14
N ARG A 77 19.56 4.60 -6.95
CA ARG A 77 18.61 5.31 -6.10
C ARG A 77 19.07 6.71 -5.72
N LEU A 78 20.31 6.85 -5.28
CA LEU A 78 20.85 8.12 -4.78
C LEU A 78 21.12 9.15 -5.88
N PHE A 79 21.57 8.71 -7.06
CA PHE A 79 22.02 9.63 -8.11
C PHE A 79 21.10 9.67 -9.33
N HIS A 80 20.64 8.52 -9.83
CA HIS A 80 19.82 8.48 -11.04
C HIS A 80 18.37 8.92 -10.76
N THR A 81 17.76 8.47 -9.66
CA THR A 81 16.34 8.81 -9.41
C THR A 81 16.08 10.31 -9.23
N PRO A 82 16.93 11.10 -8.54
CA PRO A 82 16.74 12.55 -8.45
C PRO A 82 16.89 13.26 -9.80
N ILE A 83 17.83 12.82 -10.65
CA ILE A 83 18.02 13.38 -11.99
C ILE A 83 16.75 13.20 -12.82
N VAL A 84 16.21 11.97 -12.90
CA VAL A 84 14.97 11.72 -13.64
C VAL A 84 13.80 12.47 -13.04
N ALA A 85 13.74 12.60 -11.71
CA ALA A 85 12.67 13.36 -11.05
C ALA A 85 12.61 14.82 -11.51
N THR A 86 13.74 15.46 -11.86
CA THR A 86 13.76 16.82 -12.41
C THR A 86 13.04 16.96 -13.75
N HIS A 87 12.96 15.88 -14.53
CA HIS A 87 12.28 15.86 -15.82
C HIS A 87 10.79 15.52 -15.71
N VAL A 88 10.32 15.14 -14.53
CA VAL A 88 8.92 14.75 -14.31
C VAL A 88 8.17 15.88 -13.58
N THR A 89 7.38 16.63 -14.34
CA THR A 89 6.62 17.79 -13.82
C THR A 89 5.65 17.41 -12.69
N ALA A 90 5.13 16.17 -12.68
CA ALA A 90 4.27 15.68 -11.62
C ALA A 90 5.01 15.48 -10.28
N PHE A 91 6.32 15.23 -10.31
CA PHE A 91 7.10 14.88 -9.12
C PHE A 91 7.15 16.02 -8.09
N SER A 92 7.19 17.27 -8.55
CA SER A 92 7.16 18.45 -7.68
C SER A 92 5.89 18.54 -6.83
N LYS A 93 4.78 17.95 -7.31
CA LYS A 93 3.47 17.97 -6.65
C LYS A 93 3.23 16.80 -5.69
N PHE A 94 4.15 15.82 -5.64
CA PHE A 94 4.03 14.65 -4.78
C PHE A 94 4.35 14.99 -3.33
N SER A 95 3.59 14.39 -2.41
CA SER A 95 3.93 14.31 -0.99
C SER A 95 5.22 13.50 -0.77
N ASP A 96 5.84 13.62 0.41
CA ASP A 96 7.11 12.94 0.70
C ASP A 96 7.01 11.41 0.55
N ASP A 97 5.91 10.80 1.02
CA ASP A 97 5.66 9.37 0.87
C ASP A 97 5.48 8.94 -0.59
N GLU A 98 4.87 9.80 -1.42
CA GLU A 98 4.70 9.55 -2.86
C GLU A 98 6.02 9.66 -3.60
N ARG A 99 6.90 10.60 -3.20
CA ARG A 99 8.26 10.72 -3.76
C ARG A 99 9.10 9.48 -3.45
N LEU A 100 9.05 8.98 -2.21
CA LEU A 100 9.75 7.76 -1.81
C LEU A 100 9.25 6.53 -2.59
N LEU A 101 7.93 6.39 -2.73
CA LEU A 101 7.33 5.31 -3.51
C LEU A 101 7.68 5.42 -5.00
N TRP A 102 7.69 6.65 -5.55
CA TRP A 102 8.02 6.89 -6.95
C TRP A 102 9.47 6.52 -7.24
N SER A 103 10.41 6.98 -6.40
CA SER A 103 11.83 6.67 -6.56
C SER A 103 12.10 5.17 -6.43
N ASN A 104 11.42 4.49 -5.50
CA ASN A 104 11.52 3.02 -5.38
C ASN A 104 11.01 2.35 -6.65
N THR A 105 9.81 2.72 -7.11
CA THR A 105 9.19 2.17 -8.32
C THR A 105 10.05 2.40 -9.58
N LEU A 106 10.74 3.55 -9.69
CA LEU A 106 11.66 3.82 -10.80
C LEU A 106 12.89 2.91 -10.76
N THR A 107 13.49 2.72 -9.58
CA THR A 107 14.61 1.78 -9.43
C THR A 107 14.18 0.34 -9.76
N SER A 108 12.98 -0.07 -9.34
CA SER A 108 12.40 -1.37 -9.70
C SER A 108 12.14 -1.51 -11.21
N LEU A 109 11.72 -0.43 -11.88
CA LEU A 109 11.56 -0.43 -13.34
C LEU A 109 12.90 -0.68 -14.03
N LEU A 110 13.97 -0.01 -13.60
CA LEU A 110 15.32 -0.23 -14.16
C LEU A 110 15.82 -1.65 -13.92
N HIS A 111 15.58 -2.20 -12.74
CA HIS A 111 15.94 -3.59 -12.47
C HIS A 111 15.21 -4.58 -13.37
N SER A 112 13.89 -4.46 -13.44
CA SER A 112 13.04 -5.39 -14.18
C SER A 112 13.31 -5.33 -15.68
N THR A 113 13.63 -4.15 -16.24
CA THR A 113 14.06 -4.05 -17.65
C THR A 113 15.43 -4.68 -17.89
N VAL A 114 16.42 -4.41 -17.03
CA VAL A 114 17.76 -5.01 -17.14
C VAL A 114 17.69 -6.54 -17.03
N SER A 115 16.94 -7.05 -16.06
CA SER A 115 16.80 -8.49 -15.84
C SER A 115 16.04 -9.16 -16.98
N ALA A 116 14.95 -8.55 -17.47
CA ALA A 116 14.23 -9.08 -18.63
C ALA A 116 15.14 -9.16 -19.87
N LEU A 117 15.98 -8.15 -20.13
CA LEU A 117 16.92 -8.17 -21.25
C LEU A 117 18.00 -9.25 -21.07
N LEU A 118 18.54 -9.41 -19.85
CA LEU A 118 19.52 -10.44 -19.56
C LEU A 118 18.95 -11.85 -19.75
N VAL A 119 17.73 -12.10 -19.26
CA VAL A 119 17.05 -13.40 -19.46
C VAL A 119 16.77 -13.64 -20.94
N LEU A 120 16.27 -12.65 -21.68
CA LEU A 120 16.05 -12.79 -23.12
C LEU A 120 17.37 -13.06 -23.87
N ALA A 121 18.47 -12.44 -23.45
CA ALA A 121 19.80 -12.72 -24.00
C ALA A 121 20.24 -14.17 -23.70
N THR A 122 20.06 -14.67 -22.47
CA THR A 122 20.36 -16.08 -22.15
C THR A 122 19.56 -17.05 -23.02
N LEU A 123 18.27 -16.77 -23.22
CA LEU A 123 17.40 -17.61 -24.05
C LEU A 123 17.77 -17.54 -25.53
N ALA A 124 18.26 -16.40 -26.02
CA ALA A 124 18.61 -16.21 -27.42
C ALA A 124 19.97 -16.81 -27.81
N PHE A 125 20.97 -16.71 -26.92
CA PHE A 125 22.36 -17.09 -27.25
C PHE A 125 22.78 -18.46 -26.75
N ASP A 126 22.08 -19.03 -25.78
CA ASP A 126 22.62 -20.12 -24.96
C ASP A 126 21.56 -21.18 -24.66
N HIS A 127 20.57 -21.35 -25.54
CA HIS A 127 19.38 -22.18 -25.31
C HIS A 127 19.72 -23.67 -25.21
N SER A 128 20.27 -24.05 -24.07
CA SER A 128 20.42 -25.42 -23.58
C SER A 128 19.08 -25.89 -23.02
N LEU A 129 18.00 -25.85 -23.82
CA LEU A 129 16.74 -26.52 -23.44
C LEU A 129 16.83 -28.05 -23.57
N SER A 130 18.00 -28.60 -23.94
CA SER A 130 18.30 -30.02 -23.97
C SER A 130 19.42 -30.35 -22.98
N GLY A 131 19.08 -30.66 -21.72
CA GLY A 131 20.10 -31.09 -20.76
C GLY A 131 19.73 -31.07 -19.28
N ASP A 132 20.77 -31.06 -18.46
CA ASP A 132 20.74 -30.93 -17.01
C ASP A 132 20.61 -29.45 -16.61
N PHE A 133 19.41 -29.01 -16.22
CA PHE A 133 19.11 -27.63 -15.81
C PHE A 133 19.38 -27.37 -14.32
N VAL A 134 19.86 -28.40 -13.61
CA VAL A 134 20.14 -28.31 -12.18
C VAL A 134 21.61 -28.00 -11.98
N ASN A 135 22.52 -28.67 -12.70
CA ASN A 135 23.96 -28.58 -12.41
C ASN A 135 24.78 -27.82 -13.47
N ARG A 136 24.23 -27.52 -14.65
CA ARG A 136 24.93 -26.71 -15.66
C ARG A 136 24.51 -25.25 -15.54
N THR A 137 25.47 -24.39 -15.24
CA THR A 137 25.23 -22.94 -15.13
C THR A 137 26.14 -22.21 -16.08
N THR A 138 25.60 -21.27 -16.84
CA THR A 138 26.40 -20.41 -17.72
C THR A 138 26.75 -19.10 -17.05
N ALA A 139 27.79 -18.42 -17.55
CA ALA A 139 28.27 -17.18 -16.93
C ALA A 139 27.20 -16.07 -16.92
N ILE A 140 26.36 -16.03 -17.96
CA ILE A 140 25.28 -15.05 -18.10
C ILE A 140 24.14 -15.37 -17.13
N GLU A 141 23.76 -16.64 -16.98
CA GLU A 141 22.75 -17.06 -15.98
C GLU A 141 23.22 -16.73 -14.56
N PHE A 142 24.46 -17.10 -14.22
CA PHE A 142 25.03 -16.78 -12.91
C PHE A 142 25.03 -15.27 -12.63
N LEU A 143 25.44 -14.46 -13.63
CA LEU A 143 25.43 -13.00 -13.52
C LEU A 143 24.01 -12.46 -13.38
N THR A 144 23.05 -12.97 -14.14
CA THR A 144 21.64 -12.57 -14.09
C THR A 144 21.06 -12.79 -12.70
N ILE A 145 21.28 -13.99 -12.13
CA ILE A 145 20.82 -14.29 -10.76
C ILE A 145 21.55 -13.43 -9.73
N CYS A 146 22.85 -13.14 -9.89
CA CYS A 146 23.55 -12.23 -8.99
C CYS A 146 22.98 -10.81 -9.01
N VAL A 147 22.70 -10.28 -10.21
CA VAL A 147 22.13 -8.94 -10.39
C VAL A 147 20.73 -8.86 -9.79
N SER A 148 19.87 -9.87 -10.00
CA SER A 148 18.53 -9.90 -9.40
C SER A 148 18.54 -10.12 -7.91
N THR A 149 19.39 -11.01 -7.38
CA THR A 149 19.53 -11.20 -5.93
C THR A 149 20.00 -9.92 -5.24
N GLY A 150 20.98 -9.23 -5.82
CA GLY A 150 21.49 -7.98 -5.29
C GLY A 150 20.44 -6.88 -5.29
N TYR A 151 19.64 -6.77 -6.36
CA TYR A 151 18.49 -5.87 -6.40
C TYR A 151 17.43 -6.23 -5.36
N PHE A 152 16.96 -7.49 -5.27
CA PHE A 152 15.89 -7.88 -4.34
C PHE A 152 16.25 -7.58 -2.90
N ALA A 153 17.53 -7.71 -2.55
CA ALA A 153 18.02 -7.34 -1.24
C ALA A 153 18.02 -5.82 -1.02
N TYR A 154 18.51 -5.04 -1.99
CA TYR A 154 18.42 -3.59 -1.95
C TYR A 154 16.96 -3.12 -1.86
N ASP A 155 16.05 -3.72 -2.63
CA ASP A 155 14.65 -3.32 -2.68
C ASP A 155 13.96 -3.64 -1.36
N LEU A 156 14.17 -4.84 -0.79
CA LEU A 156 13.68 -5.17 0.55
C LEU A 156 14.20 -4.20 1.61
N TRP A 157 15.47 -3.83 1.53
CA TRP A 157 16.11 -2.86 2.40
C TRP A 157 15.46 -1.46 2.30
N ASP A 158 15.39 -0.90 1.09
CA ASP A 158 14.80 0.42 0.81
C ASP A 158 13.31 0.47 1.17
N TYR A 159 12.58 -0.61 0.86
CA TYR A 159 11.15 -0.76 1.10
C TYR A 159 10.81 -0.78 2.60
N VAL A 160 11.65 -1.43 3.41
CA VAL A 160 11.52 -1.46 4.87
C VAL A 160 11.94 -0.13 5.48
N LEU A 161 13.10 0.41 5.08
CA LEU A 161 13.65 1.66 5.63
C LEU A 161 12.67 2.82 5.46
N ASN A 162 12.06 2.93 4.28
CA ASN A 162 11.11 3.97 3.93
C ASN A 162 9.66 3.62 4.30
N ARG A 163 9.42 2.53 5.04
CA ARG A 163 8.09 2.10 5.52
C ARG A 163 7.05 1.90 4.42
N LEU A 164 7.47 1.58 3.21
CA LEU A 164 6.60 1.43 2.05
C LEU A 164 5.70 0.19 2.16
N TYR A 165 6.10 -0.78 2.98
CA TYR A 165 5.36 -2.03 3.24
C TYR A 165 3.98 -1.87 3.85
N ILE A 166 3.68 -0.73 4.46
CA ILE A 166 2.34 -0.45 5.02
C ILE A 166 1.27 -0.55 3.91
N LYS A 167 1.62 -0.19 2.68
CA LYS A 167 0.71 -0.24 1.53
C LYS A 167 0.58 -1.63 0.91
N ALA A 168 1.63 -2.44 0.95
CA ALA A 168 1.65 -3.78 0.35
C ALA A 168 2.54 -4.75 1.16
N PRO A 169 2.05 -5.26 2.29
CA PRO A 169 2.84 -6.05 3.24
C PRO A 169 3.32 -7.40 2.68
N GLY A 170 2.55 -8.00 1.76
CA GLY A 170 2.89 -9.29 1.14
C GLY A 170 4.19 -9.27 0.33
N ILE A 171 4.64 -8.08 -0.09
CA ILE A 171 5.88 -7.90 -0.85
C ILE A 171 7.10 -8.33 -0.02
N ILE A 172 7.08 -8.13 1.30
CA ILE A 172 8.19 -8.53 2.18
C ILE A 172 8.36 -10.06 2.19
N VAL A 173 7.25 -10.79 2.38
CA VAL A 173 7.27 -12.27 2.41
C VAL A 173 7.79 -12.81 1.08
N HIS A 174 7.32 -12.23 -0.03
CA HIS A 174 7.80 -12.57 -1.36
C HIS A 174 9.32 -12.39 -1.52
N HIS A 175 9.87 -11.23 -1.14
CA HIS A 175 11.29 -10.94 -1.26
C HIS A 175 12.15 -11.83 -0.36
N VAL A 176 11.70 -12.11 0.87
CA VAL A 176 12.43 -12.98 1.79
C VAL A 176 12.51 -14.41 1.26
N VAL A 177 11.42 -14.95 0.73
CA VAL A 177 11.40 -16.29 0.12
C VAL A 177 12.35 -16.34 -1.07
N ILE A 178 12.26 -15.36 -1.98
CA ILE A 178 13.14 -15.29 -3.16
C ILE A 178 14.61 -15.18 -2.74
N LEU A 179 14.94 -14.33 -1.78
CA LEU A 179 16.33 -14.16 -1.32
C LEU A 179 16.89 -15.46 -0.75
N ILE A 180 16.13 -16.19 0.08
CA ILE A 180 16.57 -17.48 0.63
C ILE A 180 16.84 -18.48 -0.49
N CYS A 181 15.90 -18.63 -1.43
CA CYS A 181 16.04 -19.55 -2.55
C CYS A 181 17.22 -19.18 -3.46
N TYR A 182 17.38 -17.90 -3.80
CA TYR A 182 18.40 -17.43 -4.74
C TYR A 182 19.80 -17.48 -4.13
N ILE A 183 19.97 -17.06 -2.87
CA ILE A 183 21.27 -17.13 -2.18
C ILE A 183 21.70 -18.59 -2.00
N SER A 184 20.77 -19.48 -1.65
CA SER A 184 21.06 -20.92 -1.54
C SER A 184 21.48 -21.51 -2.88
N ALA A 185 20.77 -21.18 -3.97
CA ALA A 185 21.09 -21.64 -5.31
C ALA A 185 22.45 -21.12 -5.79
N LEU A 186 22.75 -19.83 -5.55
CA LEU A 186 24.03 -19.21 -5.90
C LEU A 186 25.20 -19.84 -5.12
N GLY A 187 25.03 -20.10 -3.82
CA GLY A 187 26.08 -20.67 -2.98
C GLY A 187 26.48 -22.10 -3.33
N LYS A 188 25.57 -22.86 -3.96
CA LYS A 188 25.84 -24.21 -4.47
C LYS A 188 25.99 -24.30 -5.98
N THR A 189 25.72 -23.21 -6.70
CA THR A 189 25.61 -23.19 -8.17
C THR A 189 24.65 -24.25 -8.72
N VAL A 190 23.52 -24.44 -8.03
CA VAL A 190 22.50 -25.45 -8.36
C VAL A 190 21.16 -24.77 -8.68
N GLY A 191 20.54 -25.15 -9.79
CA GLY A 191 19.23 -24.69 -10.23
C GLY A 191 19.19 -23.27 -10.80
N LEU A 192 20.36 -22.68 -11.12
CA LEU A 192 20.45 -21.32 -11.66
C LEU A 192 19.77 -21.14 -13.03
N PRO A 193 19.83 -22.10 -13.98
CA PRO A 193 19.03 -22.01 -15.22
C PRO A 193 17.53 -21.95 -14.96
N LEU A 194 17.04 -22.75 -14.01
CA LEU A 194 15.62 -22.78 -13.62
C LEU A 194 15.20 -21.44 -12.99
N LEU A 195 16.05 -20.85 -12.15
CA LEU A 195 15.82 -19.51 -11.60
C LEU A 195 15.89 -18.42 -12.68
N SER A 196 16.78 -18.57 -13.67
CA SER A 196 16.89 -17.64 -14.81
C SER A 196 15.60 -17.67 -15.64
N LEU A 197 15.07 -18.86 -15.89
CA LEU A 197 13.78 -19.02 -16.56
C LEU A 197 12.62 -18.45 -15.73
N ALA A 198 12.65 -18.58 -14.40
CA ALA A 198 11.67 -17.96 -13.52
C ALA A 198 11.70 -16.43 -13.57
N LEU A 199 12.87 -15.81 -13.80
CA LEU A 199 13.03 -14.36 -13.96
C LEU A 199 12.41 -13.81 -15.25
N LEU A 200 11.86 -14.63 -16.16
CA LEU A 200 11.02 -14.13 -17.24
C LEU A 200 9.85 -13.27 -16.73
N CYS A 201 9.42 -13.47 -15.48
CA CYS A 201 8.38 -12.63 -14.88
C CYS A 201 8.81 -11.16 -14.69
N GLU A 202 10.09 -10.84 -14.77
CA GLU A 202 10.56 -9.45 -14.73
C GLU A 202 10.07 -8.63 -15.92
N LEU A 203 9.77 -9.28 -17.06
CA LEU A 203 9.10 -8.61 -18.18
C LEU A 203 7.72 -8.07 -17.77
N GLN A 204 6.97 -8.84 -16.97
CA GLN A 204 5.69 -8.40 -16.41
C GLN A 204 5.89 -7.34 -15.32
N SER A 205 6.91 -7.48 -14.48
CA SER A 205 7.26 -6.47 -13.47
C SER A 205 7.56 -5.11 -14.12
N ALA A 206 8.28 -5.08 -15.24
CA ALA A 206 8.60 -3.86 -15.97
C ALA A 206 7.34 -3.09 -16.41
N PHE A 207 6.37 -3.78 -17.04
CA PHE A 207 5.09 -3.15 -17.41
C PHE A 207 4.28 -2.70 -16.19
N MET A 208 4.32 -3.47 -15.09
CA MET A 208 3.65 -3.09 -13.85
C MET A 208 4.23 -1.81 -13.23
N HIS A 209 5.56 -1.70 -13.14
CA HIS A 209 6.23 -0.51 -12.59
C HIS A 209 6.03 0.70 -13.50
N LEU A 210 6.13 0.51 -14.82
CA LEU A 210 5.84 1.57 -15.79
C LEU A 210 4.41 2.08 -15.65
N ARG A 211 3.42 1.18 -15.58
CA ARG A 211 2.02 1.57 -15.34
C ARG A 211 1.87 2.33 -14.03
N LYS A 212 2.52 1.89 -12.95
CA LYS A 212 2.43 2.55 -11.64
C LYS A 212 3.00 3.98 -11.70
N LEU A 213 4.15 4.18 -12.34
CA LEU A 213 4.75 5.50 -12.53
C LEU A 213 3.83 6.42 -13.35
N MET A 214 3.26 5.92 -14.45
CA MET A 214 2.30 6.69 -15.26
C MET A 214 1.05 7.06 -14.45
N SER A 215 0.50 6.12 -13.68
CA SER A 215 -0.65 6.39 -12.82
C SER A 215 -0.35 7.42 -11.74
N MET A 216 0.84 7.40 -11.14
CA MET A 216 1.27 8.43 -10.18
C MET A 216 1.40 9.81 -10.84
N SER A 217 1.79 9.86 -12.11
CA SER A 217 1.82 11.08 -12.93
C SER A 217 0.45 11.52 -13.49
N ARG A 218 -0.67 10.97 -12.97
CA ARG A 218 -2.06 11.29 -13.35
C ARG A 218 -2.45 10.93 -14.78
N PHE A 219 -1.83 9.90 -15.36
CA PHE A 219 -2.31 9.33 -16.63
C PHE A 219 -3.53 8.43 -16.39
N ASN A 220 -4.52 8.57 -17.28
CA ASN A 220 -5.80 7.88 -17.20
C ASN A 220 -6.00 6.95 -18.42
N LEU A 221 -6.85 5.92 -18.27
CA LEU A 221 -7.17 4.98 -19.35
C LEU A 221 -7.95 5.63 -20.51
N ALA A 222 -8.75 6.65 -20.21
CA ALA A 222 -9.56 7.35 -21.21
C ALA A 222 -8.72 8.28 -22.10
N ASP A 223 -7.70 8.92 -21.52
CA ASP A 223 -7.06 10.08 -22.14
C ASP A 223 -5.72 9.74 -22.82
N SER A 224 -5.08 8.61 -22.48
CA SER A 224 -3.74 8.28 -22.95
C SER A 224 -3.68 6.92 -23.66
N MET A 225 -3.39 6.95 -24.97
CA MET A 225 -3.13 5.74 -25.75
C MET A 225 -1.92 4.97 -25.23
N ALA A 226 -0.85 5.68 -24.83
CA ALA A 226 0.34 5.04 -24.25
C ALA A 226 -0.01 4.26 -22.97
N TYR A 227 -0.80 4.84 -22.08
CA TYR A 227 -1.22 4.17 -20.84
C TYR A 227 -2.10 2.95 -21.11
N ARG A 228 -3.00 3.02 -22.10
CA ARG A 228 -3.78 1.86 -22.56
C ARG A 228 -2.90 0.74 -23.08
N THR A 229 -1.89 1.06 -23.90
CA THR A 229 -0.96 0.05 -24.44
C THR A 229 -0.17 -0.63 -23.32
N VAL A 230 0.39 0.14 -22.37
CA VAL A 230 1.11 -0.43 -21.21
C VAL A 230 0.19 -1.31 -20.36
N TRP A 231 -1.06 -0.88 -20.15
CA TRP A 231 -2.05 -1.68 -19.43
C TRP A 231 -2.35 -3.01 -20.15
N SER A 232 -2.52 -2.99 -21.48
CA SER A 232 -2.76 -4.22 -22.25
C SER A 232 -1.55 -5.15 -22.25
N LEU A 233 -0.34 -4.60 -22.44
CA LEU A 233 0.91 -5.36 -22.41
C LEU A 233 1.16 -6.00 -21.04
N GLN A 234 0.80 -5.30 -19.96
CA GLN A 234 0.86 -5.86 -18.61
C GLN A 234 -0.05 -7.09 -18.44
N TRP A 235 -1.26 -7.06 -18.99
CA TRP A 235 -2.15 -8.21 -18.90
C TRP A 235 -1.66 -9.39 -19.74
N ALA A 236 -1.20 -9.12 -20.96
CA ALA A 236 -0.61 -10.14 -21.82
C ALA A 236 0.61 -10.80 -21.16
N SER A 237 1.56 -10.00 -20.67
CA SER A 237 2.77 -10.51 -20.02
C SER A 237 2.50 -11.19 -18.68
N PHE A 238 1.39 -10.89 -17.99
CA PHE A 238 0.98 -11.66 -16.81
C PHE A 238 0.79 -13.15 -17.14
N VAL A 239 0.18 -13.48 -18.27
CA VAL A 239 -0.04 -14.87 -18.68
C VAL A 239 1.26 -15.49 -19.20
N PHE A 240 1.86 -14.85 -20.20
CA PHE A 240 2.97 -15.43 -20.97
C PHE A 240 4.33 -15.35 -20.29
N ALA A 241 4.59 -14.31 -19.51
CA ALA A 241 5.90 -14.09 -18.88
C ALA A 241 5.92 -14.47 -17.39
N ARG A 242 4.75 -14.56 -16.74
CA ARG A 242 4.66 -14.91 -15.31
C ARG A 242 4.03 -16.28 -15.09
N THR A 243 2.75 -16.47 -15.42
CA THR A 243 2.03 -17.71 -15.09
C THR A 243 2.63 -18.95 -15.77
N ILE A 244 2.80 -18.92 -17.09
CA ILE A 244 3.31 -20.07 -17.85
C ILE A 244 4.73 -20.47 -17.41
N PRO A 245 5.73 -19.55 -17.36
CA PRO A 245 7.09 -19.91 -16.96
C PRO A 245 7.18 -20.43 -15.52
N HIS A 246 6.39 -19.90 -14.58
CA HIS A 246 6.43 -20.36 -13.18
C HIS A 246 5.83 -21.75 -13.00
N ILE A 247 4.77 -22.09 -13.74
CA ILE A 247 4.23 -23.45 -13.76
C ILE A 247 5.24 -24.39 -14.39
N LEU A 248 5.85 -23.99 -15.52
CA LEU A 248 6.86 -24.79 -16.21
C LEU A 248 8.06 -25.07 -15.30
N VAL A 249 8.63 -24.04 -14.64
CA VAL A 249 9.74 -24.20 -13.70
C VAL A 249 9.36 -25.12 -12.53
N ALA A 250 8.15 -25.00 -11.98
CA ALA A 250 7.69 -25.90 -10.91
C ALA A 250 7.65 -27.37 -11.36
N VAL A 251 7.15 -27.63 -12.57
CA VAL A 251 7.13 -28.97 -13.17
C VAL A 251 8.56 -29.47 -13.42
N MET A 252 9.43 -28.63 -13.97
CA MET A 252 10.83 -29.00 -14.25
C MET A 252 11.60 -29.33 -12.96
N VAL A 253 11.46 -28.53 -11.90
CA VAL A 253 12.08 -28.81 -10.59
C VAL A 253 11.64 -30.17 -10.06
N PHE A 254 10.34 -30.50 -10.16
CA PHE A 254 9.81 -31.79 -9.70
C PHE A 254 10.31 -32.98 -10.54
N GLN A 255 10.33 -32.82 -11.87
CA GLN A 255 10.83 -33.85 -12.79
C GLN A 255 12.31 -34.12 -12.57
N GLN A 256 13.09 -33.07 -12.26
CA GLN A 256 14.54 -33.14 -12.08
C GLN A 256 14.98 -33.34 -10.62
N ARG A 257 14.07 -33.75 -9.73
CA ARG A 257 14.36 -34.00 -8.30
C ARG A 257 15.57 -34.91 -8.05
N ALA A 258 15.85 -35.85 -8.96
CA ALA A 258 16.96 -36.79 -8.83
C ALA A 258 18.34 -36.17 -9.12
N LEU A 259 18.38 -35.01 -9.79
CA LEU A 259 19.61 -34.28 -10.10
C LEU A 259 20.05 -33.35 -8.96
N PHE A 260 19.25 -33.20 -7.91
CA PHE A 260 19.63 -32.43 -6.73
C PHE A 260 20.46 -33.28 -5.78
N ASP A 261 21.68 -32.84 -5.47
CA ASP A 261 22.59 -33.52 -4.54
C ASP A 261 22.04 -33.66 -3.11
N SER A 262 21.06 -32.82 -2.74
CA SER A 262 20.51 -32.77 -1.39
C SER A 262 18.99 -32.56 -1.42
N MET A 263 18.30 -33.40 -0.65
CA MET A 263 16.85 -33.29 -0.43
C MET A 263 16.44 -31.91 0.11
N VAL A 264 17.31 -31.26 0.89
CA VAL A 264 17.04 -29.92 1.43
C VAL A 264 16.99 -28.88 0.31
N HIS A 265 17.90 -28.96 -0.66
CA HIS A 265 17.93 -28.02 -1.80
C HIS A 265 16.74 -28.23 -2.73
N PHE A 266 16.37 -29.49 -2.99
CA PHE A 266 15.14 -29.80 -3.72
C PHE A 266 13.90 -29.27 -2.99
N ALA A 267 13.77 -29.54 -1.68
CA ALA A 267 12.63 -29.09 -0.89
C ALA A 267 12.52 -27.56 -0.85
N MET A 268 13.64 -26.84 -0.76
CA MET A 268 13.66 -25.38 -0.84
C MET A 268 13.27 -24.87 -2.22
N ALA A 269 13.80 -25.44 -3.30
CA ALA A 269 13.48 -25.02 -4.67
C ALA A 269 11.99 -25.29 -5.00
N PHE A 270 11.52 -26.52 -4.75
CA PHE A 270 10.14 -26.90 -5.02
C PHE A 270 9.16 -26.17 -4.11
N GLY A 271 9.44 -26.10 -2.81
CA GLY A 271 8.62 -25.36 -1.85
C GLY A 271 8.53 -23.87 -2.17
N GLY A 272 9.65 -23.25 -2.57
CA GLY A 272 9.69 -21.88 -3.07
C GLY A 272 8.80 -21.69 -4.29
N MET A 273 8.90 -22.58 -5.29
CA MET A 273 8.04 -22.53 -6.48
C MET A 273 6.56 -22.71 -6.18
N VAL A 274 6.18 -23.62 -5.26
CA VAL A 274 4.79 -23.79 -4.82
C VAL A 274 4.28 -22.50 -4.17
N LEU A 275 5.03 -21.93 -3.24
CA LEU A 275 4.63 -20.71 -2.54
C LEU A 275 4.49 -19.53 -3.50
N ILE A 276 5.45 -19.32 -4.42
CA ILE A 276 5.36 -18.24 -5.41
C ILE A 276 4.17 -18.45 -6.35
N ASN A 277 3.86 -19.68 -6.77
CA ASN A 277 2.68 -19.96 -7.59
C ASN A 277 1.37 -19.67 -6.83
N ILE A 278 1.29 -19.97 -5.53
CA ILE A 278 0.13 -19.60 -4.68
C ILE A 278 -0.01 -18.09 -4.61
N LEU A 279 1.08 -17.35 -4.35
CA LEU A 279 1.06 -15.89 -4.32
C LEU A 279 0.66 -15.30 -5.69
N ASN A 280 1.12 -15.90 -6.79
CA ASN A 280 0.74 -15.51 -8.15
C ASN A 280 -0.76 -15.73 -8.41
N LEU A 281 -1.32 -16.85 -7.95
CA LEU A 281 -2.76 -17.13 -8.05
C LEU A 281 -3.59 -16.12 -7.26
N GLN A 282 -3.18 -15.79 -6.02
CA GLN A 282 -3.85 -14.76 -5.21
C GLN A 282 -3.85 -13.39 -5.90
N VAL A 283 -2.72 -13.00 -6.51
CA VAL A 283 -2.63 -11.75 -7.27
C VAL A 283 -3.48 -11.80 -8.54
N CYS A 284 -3.59 -12.96 -9.21
CA CYS A 284 -4.45 -13.15 -10.37
C CYS A 284 -5.92 -12.93 -10.00
N LEU A 285 -6.40 -13.65 -8.97
CA LEU A 285 -7.79 -13.60 -8.52
C LEU A 285 -8.20 -12.19 -8.08
N SER A 286 -7.34 -11.49 -7.33
CA SER A 286 -7.62 -10.12 -6.91
C SER A 286 -7.69 -9.11 -8.06
N ARG A 287 -6.99 -9.36 -9.18
CA ARG A 287 -7.08 -8.49 -10.36
C ARG A 287 -8.31 -8.81 -11.21
N ILE A 288 -8.68 -10.08 -11.34
CA ILE A 288 -9.89 -10.50 -12.05
C ILE A 288 -11.14 -9.97 -11.35
N SER A 289 -11.20 -10.03 -10.02
CA SER A 289 -12.34 -9.50 -9.26
C SER A 289 -12.53 -8.00 -9.48
N VAL A 290 -11.43 -7.23 -9.55
CA VAL A 290 -11.48 -5.79 -9.85
C VAL A 290 -11.97 -5.53 -11.28
N LEU A 291 -11.55 -6.33 -12.26
CA LEU A 291 -12.07 -6.21 -13.63
C LEU A 291 -13.57 -6.50 -13.69
N GLY A 292 -14.04 -7.52 -12.96
CA GLY A 292 -15.46 -7.83 -12.84
C GLY A 292 -16.25 -6.65 -12.29
N ALA A 293 -15.78 -6.05 -11.19
CA ALA A 293 -16.42 -4.88 -10.58
C ALA A 293 -16.41 -3.64 -11.50
N VAL A 294 -15.34 -3.41 -12.26
CA VAL A 294 -15.27 -2.30 -13.23
C VAL A 294 -16.22 -2.53 -14.41
N GLN A 295 -16.37 -3.77 -14.86
CA GLN A 295 -17.30 -4.12 -15.92
C GLN A 295 -18.74 -3.90 -15.48
N GLU A 296 -19.09 -4.37 -14.29
CA GLU A 296 -20.41 -4.19 -13.67
C GLU A 296 -20.76 -2.70 -13.53
N ALA A 297 -19.84 -1.88 -13.01
CA ALA A 297 -20.04 -0.44 -12.89
C ALA A 297 -20.20 0.28 -14.25
N ASN A 298 -19.50 -0.18 -15.29
CA ASN A 298 -19.65 0.36 -16.65
C ASN A 298 -20.99 0.00 -17.26
N ASP A 299 -21.48 -1.22 -17.03
CA ASP A 299 -22.77 -1.68 -17.53
C ASP A 299 -23.93 -0.95 -16.82
N GLU A 300 -23.84 -0.73 -15.50
CA GLU A 300 -24.76 0.15 -14.77
C GLU A 300 -24.78 1.58 -15.31
N ARG A 301 -23.60 2.15 -15.62
CA ARG A 301 -23.50 3.51 -16.19
C ARG A 301 -24.13 3.61 -17.57
N LYS A 302 -23.97 2.58 -18.41
CA LYS A 302 -24.65 2.49 -19.72
C LYS A 302 -26.16 2.38 -19.56
N LEU A 303 -26.64 1.58 -18.62
CA LEU A 303 -28.07 1.48 -18.31
C LEU A 303 -28.62 2.83 -17.84
N ARG A 304 -27.92 3.54 -16.95
CA ARG A 304 -28.35 4.86 -16.46
C ARG A 304 -28.37 5.93 -17.56
N ASN A 305 -27.35 5.96 -18.43
CA ASN A 305 -27.31 6.89 -19.55
C ASN A 305 -28.33 6.53 -20.65
N GLY A 306 -28.62 5.25 -20.86
CA GLY A 306 -29.69 4.78 -21.74
C GLY A 306 -31.08 5.18 -21.25
N HIS A 307 -31.34 5.07 -19.94
CA HIS A 307 -32.59 5.55 -19.33
C HIS A 307 -32.73 7.08 -19.35
N ALA A 308 -31.63 7.83 -19.25
CA ALA A 308 -31.65 9.29 -19.36
C ALA A 308 -32.01 9.79 -20.76
N HIS A 309 -31.59 9.09 -21.83
CA HIS A 309 -32.03 9.38 -23.20
C HIS A 309 -33.46 8.91 -23.49
N GLY A 310 -33.92 7.82 -22.86
CA GLY A 310 -35.32 7.38 -22.95
C GLY A 310 -36.31 8.26 -22.17
N ALA A 311 -35.88 8.87 -21.07
CA ALA A 311 -36.71 9.72 -20.22
C ALA A 311 -36.86 11.17 -20.75
N SER A 312 -35.98 11.62 -21.64
CA SER A 312 -36.09 12.96 -22.27
C SER A 312 -37.26 13.07 -23.26
N MET A 313 -37.94 11.97 -23.58
CA MET A 313 -39.04 11.94 -24.55
C MET A 313 -40.42 11.68 -23.91
N LYS A 314 -40.49 11.54 -22.58
CA LYS A 314 -41.76 11.37 -21.84
C LYS A 314 -41.68 12.03 -20.46
N SER A 315 -42.06 13.30 -20.36
CA SER A 315 -42.83 13.80 -19.21
C SER A 315 -43.40 15.19 -19.48
N THR A 316 -44.58 15.21 -20.10
CA THR A 316 -45.63 16.14 -19.67
C THR A 316 -46.41 15.50 -18.52
N SER A 317 -46.70 16.33 -17.51
CA SER A 317 -47.75 16.19 -16.48
C SER A 317 -47.55 15.25 -15.27
N HIS A 318 -47.71 15.91 -14.11
CA HIS A 318 -48.38 15.47 -12.87
C HIS A 318 -47.62 14.60 -11.84
N GLY A 319 -47.33 15.23 -10.70
CA GLY A 319 -48.11 15.00 -9.47
C GLY A 319 -47.77 13.79 -8.58
N ALA A 320 -47.18 14.12 -7.42
CA ALA A 320 -47.36 13.52 -6.10
C ALA A 320 -46.65 12.19 -5.70
N SER A 321 -45.94 12.32 -4.57
CA SER A 321 -45.63 11.37 -3.48
C SER A 321 -44.96 10.02 -3.79
N GLY A 322 -43.75 9.85 -3.27
CA GLY A 322 -43.13 8.53 -3.09
C GLY A 322 -41.73 8.57 -2.47
N GLY A 323 -41.60 8.02 -1.25
CA GLY A 323 -40.39 7.35 -0.73
C GLY A 323 -39.08 8.13 -0.70
N ALA A 324 -38.81 8.85 0.40
CA ALA A 324 -37.49 9.38 0.70
C ALA A 324 -36.57 8.28 1.27
N PHE A 325 -35.87 7.57 0.40
CA PHE A 325 -34.71 6.74 0.73
C PHE A 325 -33.67 6.91 -0.38
N GLY A 326 -32.52 7.52 -0.07
CA GLY A 326 -31.37 7.56 -1.00
C GLY A 326 -30.75 8.92 -1.32
N LYS A 327 -30.69 9.89 -0.37
CA LYS A 327 -30.02 11.19 -0.61
C LYS A 327 -29.00 11.67 0.44
N ASP A 328 -28.54 10.82 1.37
CA ASP A 328 -27.65 11.28 2.45
C ASP A 328 -26.14 11.10 2.17
N ALA A 329 -25.74 10.97 0.91
CA ALA A 329 -24.34 10.94 0.50
C ALA A 329 -23.98 12.06 -0.50
N GLU A 330 -24.58 13.24 -0.33
CA GLU A 330 -23.99 14.46 -0.88
C GLU A 330 -22.92 15.00 0.08
N TRP A 331 -21.70 15.06 -0.44
CA TRP A 331 -20.53 15.70 0.13
C TRP A 331 -20.82 17.20 0.21
N PHE A 332 -20.74 17.82 1.39
CA PHE A 332 -21.03 19.25 1.54
C PHE A 332 -20.14 20.07 0.60
N SER A 333 -20.71 21.02 -0.12
CA SER A 333 -19.96 22.00 -0.90
C SER A 333 -19.12 22.89 0.04
N LEU A 334 -18.06 23.53 -0.49
CA LEU A 334 -17.25 24.45 0.31
C LEU A 334 -18.12 25.59 0.91
N GLU A 335 -19.13 25.99 0.15
CA GLU A 335 -20.13 27.01 0.48
C GLU A 335 -21.04 26.56 1.64
N GLU A 336 -21.47 25.30 1.67
CA GLU A 336 -22.28 24.77 2.78
C GLU A 336 -21.49 24.66 4.09
N LEU A 337 -20.18 24.36 4.03
CA LEU A 337 -19.30 24.36 5.19
C LEU A 337 -19.06 25.77 5.73
N GLU A 338 -18.88 26.76 4.84
CA GLU A 338 -18.74 28.17 5.20
C GLU A 338 -20.03 28.72 5.81
N ASN A 339 -21.18 28.43 5.22
CA ASN A 339 -22.49 28.80 5.76
C ASN A 339 -22.74 28.18 7.15
N ALA A 340 -22.42 26.90 7.34
CA ALA A 340 -22.54 26.24 8.63
C ALA A 340 -21.58 26.84 9.68
N ARG A 341 -20.42 27.34 9.26
CA ARG A 341 -19.46 28.02 10.13
C ARG A 341 -19.97 29.40 10.56
N GLU A 342 -20.48 30.19 9.63
CA GLU A 342 -21.04 31.52 9.93
C GLU A 342 -22.21 31.42 10.89
N GLN A 343 -23.15 30.52 10.62
CA GLN A 343 -24.28 30.25 11.52
C GLN A 343 -23.83 29.83 12.91
N TYR A 344 -22.78 29.02 13.03
CA TYR A 344 -22.23 28.63 14.32
C TYR A 344 -21.60 29.80 15.07
N LEU A 345 -20.88 30.70 14.38
CA LEU A 345 -20.26 31.87 15.00
C LEU A 345 -21.31 32.88 15.49
N GLU A 346 -22.33 33.14 14.68
CA GLU A 346 -23.46 34.00 15.08
C GLU A 346 -24.23 33.42 16.27
N GLU A 347 -24.44 32.09 16.28
CA GLU A 347 -25.14 31.42 17.37
C GLU A 347 -24.34 31.48 18.68
N GLN A 348 -23.01 31.48 18.63
CA GLN A 348 -22.15 31.62 19.81
C GLN A 348 -22.23 33.00 20.47
N GLU A 349 -22.70 34.03 19.77
CA GLU A 349 -22.86 35.38 20.33
C GLU A 349 -24.16 35.53 21.15
N LYS A 350 -25.03 34.53 21.13
CA LYS A 350 -26.30 34.51 21.89
C LYS A 350 -26.07 34.05 23.33
N ASP A 351 -26.89 34.57 24.25
CA ASP A 351 -26.85 34.17 25.68
C ASP A 351 -27.19 32.69 25.91
N GLN A 352 -27.96 32.07 25.00
CA GLN A 352 -28.27 30.64 24.99
C GLN A 352 -28.06 30.05 23.59
N PRO A 353 -26.87 29.52 23.29
CA PRO A 353 -26.57 28.96 21.98
C PRO A 353 -27.28 27.60 21.77
N SER A 354 -27.87 27.40 20.59
CA SER A 354 -28.53 26.14 20.23
C SER A 354 -27.53 24.98 20.00
N PRO A 355 -27.66 23.85 20.73
CA PRO A 355 -26.84 22.65 20.51
C PRO A 355 -27.00 22.06 19.10
N GLN A 356 -28.15 22.29 18.45
CA GLN A 356 -28.42 21.80 17.10
C GLN A 356 -27.53 22.46 16.05
N VAL A 357 -27.22 23.75 16.20
CA VAL A 357 -26.32 24.48 15.28
C VAL A 357 -24.88 23.99 15.46
N LYS A 358 -24.44 23.80 16.70
CA LYS A 358 -23.15 23.17 17.04
C LYS A 358 -23.01 21.78 16.42
N PHE A 359 -24.05 20.96 16.51
CA PHE A 359 -24.09 19.61 15.93
C PHE A 359 -23.96 19.62 14.41
N ARG A 360 -24.73 20.48 13.72
CA ARG A 360 -24.66 20.63 12.25
C ARG A 360 -23.27 21.05 11.79
N TYR A 361 -22.68 22.04 12.45
CA TYR A 361 -21.32 22.49 12.13
C TYR A 361 -20.28 21.39 12.37
N ALA A 362 -20.43 20.62 13.45
CA ALA A 362 -19.52 19.51 13.75
C ALA A 362 -19.58 18.38 12.70
N ILE A 363 -20.76 18.05 12.17
CA ILE A 363 -20.91 17.10 11.06
C ILE A 363 -20.28 17.65 9.76
N ALA A 364 -20.48 18.94 9.47
CA ALA A 364 -19.86 19.57 8.30
C ALA A 364 -18.33 19.48 8.36
N LEU A 365 -17.74 19.74 9.54
CA LEU A 365 -16.30 19.57 9.78
C LEU A 365 -15.84 18.12 9.67
N ALA A 366 -16.61 17.16 10.18
CA ALA A 366 -16.32 15.73 10.07
C ALA A 366 -16.24 15.25 8.61
N LYS A 367 -17.04 15.86 7.73
CA LYS A 367 -17.06 15.61 6.28
C LYS A 367 -15.99 16.39 5.49
N SER A 368 -15.24 17.31 6.09
CA SER A 368 -14.17 18.05 5.39
C SER A 368 -13.04 17.12 4.88
N THR A 369 -12.31 17.53 3.84
CA THR A 369 -11.07 16.83 3.43
C THR A 369 -9.90 17.11 4.36
N LYS A 370 -9.92 18.23 5.10
CA LYS A 370 -8.81 18.66 5.95
C LYS A 370 -8.79 17.90 7.27
N ARG A 371 -7.59 17.44 7.66
CA ARG A 371 -7.39 16.68 8.90
C ARG A 371 -7.71 17.50 10.16
N ASP A 372 -7.39 18.78 10.15
CA ASP A 372 -7.59 19.69 11.28
C ASP A 372 -9.09 19.98 11.51
N ASP A 373 -9.86 20.16 10.43
CA ASP A 373 -11.30 20.34 10.49
C ASP A 373 -11.97 19.12 11.13
N LYS A 374 -11.60 17.90 10.70
CA LYS A 374 -12.10 16.66 11.29
C LYS A 374 -11.81 16.55 12.78
N GLN A 375 -10.61 16.95 13.23
CA GLN A 375 -10.27 16.95 14.66
C GLN A 375 -11.09 17.97 15.45
N ARG A 376 -11.34 19.15 14.89
CA ARG A 376 -12.21 20.16 15.50
C ARG A 376 -13.65 19.69 15.56
N GLY A 377 -14.14 19.03 14.51
CA GLY A 377 -15.47 18.41 14.47
C GLY A 377 -15.64 17.34 15.54
N ILE A 378 -14.62 16.48 15.75
CA ILE A 378 -14.63 15.50 16.85
C ILE A 378 -14.75 16.19 18.21
N GLY A 379 -13.99 17.26 18.45
CA GLY A 379 -14.06 17.99 19.72
C GLY A 379 -15.46 18.56 19.99
N LEU A 380 -16.09 19.16 18.98
CA LEU A 380 -17.46 19.67 19.10
C LEU A 380 -18.49 18.56 19.35
N LEU A 381 -18.33 17.39 18.74
CA LEU A 381 -19.19 16.23 18.99
C LEU A 381 -18.97 15.64 20.39
N GLU A 382 -17.73 15.63 20.89
CA GLU A 382 -17.42 15.19 22.26
C GLU A 382 -18.09 16.12 23.29
N ASP A 383 -18.03 17.44 23.09
CA ASP A 383 -18.74 18.40 23.95
C ASP A 383 -20.27 18.14 23.95
N LEU A 384 -20.87 17.87 22.78
CA LEU A 384 -22.31 17.58 22.67
C LEU A 384 -22.70 16.28 23.37
N VAL A 385 -21.81 15.28 23.40
CA VAL A 385 -22.00 14.06 24.19
C VAL A 385 -22.00 14.38 25.68
N ASP A 386 -21.11 15.25 26.15
CA ASP A 386 -21.04 15.67 27.55
C ASP A 386 -22.26 16.52 27.95
N GLU A 387 -22.80 17.32 27.03
CA GLU A 387 -24.07 18.06 27.16
C GLU A 387 -25.31 17.16 27.07
N GLY A 388 -25.17 15.88 26.73
CA GLY A 388 -26.27 14.92 26.59
C GLY A 388 -27.13 15.11 25.34
N TYR A 389 -26.69 15.92 24.38
CA TYR A 389 -27.43 16.21 23.15
C TYR A 389 -27.13 15.14 22.07
N GLU A 390 -28.18 14.49 21.55
CA GLU A 390 -28.10 13.50 20.46
C GLU A 390 -26.91 12.53 20.59
N THR A 391 -26.71 11.99 21.80
CA THR A 391 -25.49 11.26 22.17
C THR A 391 -25.19 10.09 21.23
N LYS A 392 -26.23 9.37 20.77
CA LYS A 392 -26.07 8.23 19.85
C LYS A 392 -25.49 8.65 18.51
N ASP A 393 -26.04 9.70 17.91
CA ASP A 393 -25.57 10.22 16.63
C ASP A 393 -24.18 10.86 16.76
N CYS A 394 -23.92 11.56 17.86
CA CYS A 394 -22.58 12.09 18.13
C CYS A 394 -21.53 10.97 18.23
N LEU A 395 -21.80 9.90 18.98
CA LEU A 395 -20.89 8.73 19.07
C LEU A 395 -20.66 8.08 17.70
N TYR A 396 -21.69 7.98 16.87
CA TYR A 396 -21.57 7.47 15.51
C TYR A 396 -20.66 8.34 14.64
N TRP A 397 -20.89 9.66 14.61
CA TRP A 397 -20.09 10.60 13.83
C TRP A 397 -18.64 10.69 14.31
N ILE A 398 -18.40 10.62 15.62
CA ILE A 398 -17.04 10.52 16.17
C ILE A 398 -16.37 9.24 15.68
N ALA A 399 -17.04 8.09 15.78
CA ALA A 399 -16.50 6.82 15.32
C ALA A 399 -16.16 6.85 13.82
N LEU A 400 -17.06 7.40 13.00
CA LEU A 400 -16.88 7.51 11.55
C LEU A 400 -15.75 8.47 11.18
N THR A 401 -15.61 9.58 11.92
CA THR A 401 -14.53 10.56 11.67
C THR A 401 -13.17 9.97 12.04
N TYR A 402 -13.08 9.25 13.17
CA TYR A 402 -11.86 8.51 13.53
C TYR A 402 -11.53 7.40 12.52
N TYR A 403 -12.54 6.75 11.94
CA TYR A 403 -12.33 5.78 10.86
C TYR A 403 -11.71 6.46 9.63
N GLY A 404 -12.29 7.59 9.19
CA GLY A 404 -11.76 8.39 8.08
C GLY A 404 -10.40 9.04 8.33
N LEU A 405 -9.93 9.09 9.57
CA LEU A 405 -8.58 9.53 9.97
C LEU A 405 -7.56 8.38 10.06
N GLY A 406 -7.99 7.12 9.86
CA GLY A 406 -7.18 5.92 10.03
C GLY A 406 -6.94 5.51 11.48
N GLU A 407 -7.63 6.12 12.44
CA GLU A 407 -7.49 5.88 13.87
C GLU A 407 -8.45 4.75 14.32
N TYR A 408 -8.31 3.58 13.72
CA TYR A 408 -9.28 2.47 13.83
C TYR A 408 -9.56 2.01 15.26
N ARG A 409 -8.58 2.04 16.17
CA ARG A 409 -8.85 1.68 17.58
C ARG A 409 -9.74 2.68 18.30
N LYS A 410 -9.57 3.98 18.03
CA LYS A 410 -10.45 5.00 18.62
C LYS A 410 -11.85 4.88 18.03
N SER A 411 -11.92 4.75 16.69
CA SER A 411 -13.16 4.48 15.98
C SER A 411 -13.90 3.28 16.59
N ARG A 412 -13.20 2.16 16.81
CA ARG A 412 -13.75 0.96 17.48
C ARG A 412 -14.28 1.27 18.88
N SER A 413 -13.52 1.99 19.70
CA SER A 413 -13.94 2.31 21.07
C SER A 413 -15.22 3.13 21.12
N PHE A 414 -15.39 4.12 20.24
CA PHE A 414 -16.61 4.93 20.17
C PHE A 414 -17.77 4.13 19.56
N CYS A 415 -17.49 3.30 18.56
CA CYS A 415 -18.46 2.40 17.95
C CYS A 415 -18.98 1.34 18.96
N GLU A 416 -18.11 0.75 19.78
CA GLU A 416 -18.50 -0.19 20.84
C GLU A 416 -19.29 0.52 21.96
N ARG A 417 -18.96 1.78 22.30
CA ARG A 417 -19.77 2.57 23.25
C ARG A 417 -21.19 2.78 22.72
N LEU A 418 -21.34 3.08 21.43
CA LEU A 418 -22.62 3.21 20.76
C LEU A 418 -23.38 1.88 20.75
N LEU A 419 -22.73 0.77 20.39
CA LEU A 419 -23.36 -0.56 20.35
C LEU A 419 -23.74 -1.10 21.74
N ARG A 420 -23.06 -0.67 22.81
CA ARG A 420 -23.50 -0.98 24.19
C ARG A 420 -24.79 -0.26 24.56
N ALA A 421 -25.00 0.95 24.04
CA ALA A 421 -26.22 1.73 24.26
C ALA A 421 -27.36 1.33 23.31
N ASP A 422 -27.03 0.93 22.08
CA ASP A 422 -27.98 0.51 21.04
C ASP A 422 -27.42 -0.67 20.23
N PRO A 423 -27.64 -1.91 20.70
CA PRO A 423 -27.07 -3.12 20.08
C PRO A 423 -27.61 -3.39 18.66
N THR A 424 -28.80 -2.87 18.34
CA THR A 424 -29.48 -3.09 17.05
C THR A 424 -29.13 -2.04 16.01
N HIS A 425 -28.21 -1.12 16.31
CA HIS A 425 -27.89 -0.03 15.42
C HIS A 425 -27.12 -0.50 14.16
N THR A 426 -27.83 -0.62 13.05
CA THR A 426 -27.34 -1.14 11.76
C THR A 426 -26.09 -0.42 11.23
N LYS A 427 -26.06 0.93 11.28
CA LYS A 427 -24.92 1.72 10.81
C LYS A 427 -23.66 1.48 11.66
N ALA A 428 -23.83 1.35 12.98
CA ALA A 428 -22.73 1.08 13.89
C ALA A 428 -22.19 -0.34 13.74
N LEU A 429 -23.07 -1.34 13.52
CA LEU A 429 -22.67 -2.72 13.23
C LEU A 429 -21.83 -2.82 11.95
N ALA A 430 -22.29 -2.20 10.86
CA ALA A 430 -21.55 -2.17 9.60
C ALA A 430 -20.16 -1.50 9.75
N LEU A 431 -20.11 -0.37 10.46
CA LEU A 431 -18.85 0.32 10.74
C LEU A 431 -17.91 -0.55 11.59
N HIS A 432 -18.44 -1.26 12.59
CA HIS A 432 -17.68 -2.16 13.44
C HIS A 432 -17.04 -3.32 12.64
N ASP A 433 -17.77 -3.91 11.70
CA ASP A 433 -17.25 -4.97 10.83
C ASP A 433 -16.15 -4.45 9.89
N CYS A 434 -16.33 -3.28 9.29
CA CYS A 434 -15.28 -2.62 8.49
C CYS A 434 -14.01 -2.34 9.32
N ILE A 435 -14.17 -1.89 10.57
CA ILE A 435 -13.03 -1.65 11.47
C ILE A 435 -12.31 -2.96 11.80
N LYS A 436 -13.05 -4.05 12.04
CA LYS A 436 -12.49 -5.37 12.36
C LYS A 436 -11.64 -5.90 11.21
N GLU A 437 -12.11 -5.78 9.98
CA GLU A 437 -11.37 -6.16 8.77
C GLU A 437 -10.07 -5.37 8.64
N MET A 438 -10.12 -4.05 8.79
CA MET A 438 -8.94 -3.17 8.70
C MET A 438 -7.89 -3.44 9.79
N VAL A 439 -8.33 -3.66 11.04
CA VAL A 439 -7.43 -4.01 12.15
C VAL A 439 -6.80 -5.39 11.97
N SER A 440 -7.55 -6.36 11.44
CA SER A 440 -7.02 -7.70 11.15
C SER A 440 -5.94 -7.68 10.07
N ARG A 441 -6.13 -6.83 9.05
CA ARG A 441 -5.15 -6.60 8.00
C ARG A 441 -3.84 -6.07 8.56
N ASP A 442 -3.89 -5.00 9.37
CA ASP A 442 -2.71 -4.38 9.99
C ASP A 442 -1.99 -5.34 10.97
N GLY A 443 -2.73 -6.20 11.67
CA GLY A 443 -2.17 -7.25 12.53
C GLY A 443 -1.40 -8.32 11.75
N ALA A 444 -1.92 -8.74 10.59
CA ALA A 444 -1.25 -9.68 9.70
C ALA A 444 0.06 -9.12 9.13
N ILE A 445 0.15 -7.80 8.92
CA ILE A 445 1.38 -7.12 8.47
C ILE A 445 2.50 -7.29 9.51
N GLY A 446 2.19 -7.08 10.79
CA GLY A 446 3.17 -7.17 11.88
C GLY A 446 3.70 -8.60 12.07
N VAL A 447 2.81 -9.60 12.03
CA VAL A 447 3.18 -11.02 12.14
C VAL A 447 3.99 -11.48 10.92
N GLY A 448 3.62 -11.05 9.71
CA GLY A 448 4.34 -11.37 8.48
C GLY A 448 5.79 -10.85 8.49
N LEU A 449 6.01 -9.64 9.02
CA LEU A 449 7.34 -9.02 9.13
C LEU A 449 8.25 -9.75 10.12
N VAL A 450 7.75 -10.05 11.33
CA VAL A 450 8.51 -10.77 12.35
C VAL A 450 8.83 -12.19 11.88
N GLY A 451 7.86 -12.87 11.27
CA GLY A 451 8.06 -14.19 10.68
C GLY A 451 9.14 -14.20 9.61
N ALA A 452 9.17 -13.20 8.72
CA ALA A 452 10.15 -13.12 7.64
C ALA A 452 11.61 -12.98 8.16
N VAL A 453 11.83 -12.15 9.18
CA VAL A 453 13.15 -12.00 9.83
C VAL A 453 13.62 -13.30 10.49
N VAL A 454 12.71 -13.98 11.20
CA VAL A 454 13.03 -15.25 11.88
C VAL A 454 13.35 -16.36 10.88
N VAL A 455 12.54 -16.49 9.82
CA VAL A 455 12.75 -17.50 8.76
C VAL A 455 14.08 -17.26 8.05
N LEU A 456 14.40 -16.01 7.71
CA LEU A 456 15.69 -15.66 7.08
C LEU A 456 16.87 -16.01 7.99
N GLY A 457 16.79 -15.69 9.28
CA GLY A 457 17.84 -16.00 10.25
C GLY A 457 18.04 -17.50 10.47
N ILE A 458 16.96 -18.27 10.54
CA ILE A 458 17.01 -19.74 10.68
C ILE A 458 17.58 -20.38 9.41
N ALA A 459 17.08 -20.00 8.23
CA ALA A 459 17.57 -20.51 6.95
C ALA A 459 19.08 -20.25 6.80
N LEU A 460 19.54 -19.05 7.16
CA LEU A 460 20.95 -18.69 7.12
C LEU A 460 21.80 -19.57 8.07
N ARG A 461 21.33 -19.83 9.29
CA ARG A 461 22.02 -20.72 10.23
C ARG A 461 22.18 -22.13 9.68
N PHE A 462 21.18 -22.65 8.97
CA PHE A 462 21.24 -23.97 8.33
C PHE A 462 22.14 -23.96 7.10
N LEU A 463 22.14 -22.89 6.31
CA LEU A 463 22.98 -22.76 5.10
C LEU A 463 24.47 -22.57 5.42
N LEU A 464 24.79 -21.93 6.55
CA LEU A 464 26.18 -21.72 7.00
C LEU A 464 26.75 -22.91 7.78
N LYS A 465 25.92 -23.88 8.18
CA LYS A 465 26.38 -25.11 8.82
C LYS A 465 26.78 -26.09 7.71
N ARG A 466 28.08 -26.09 7.37
CA ARG A 466 28.68 -27.02 6.41
C ARG A 466 28.38 -28.48 6.75
#